data_AF-K9TPP4-F1
#
_entry.id   AF-K9TPP4-F1
#
_cell.length_a   1.000
_cell.length_b   1.000
_cell.length_c   1.000
_cell.angle_alpha   90.00
_cell.angle_beta   90.00
_cell.angle_gamma   90.00
#
_symmetry.space_group_name_H-M   'P 1'
#
loop_
_entity.id
_entity.type
_entity.pdbx_description
1 polymer ?
#
loop_
_entity_poly.entity_id
_entity_poly.type
_entity_poly.pdbx_seq_one_letter_code
_entity_poly.pdbx_strand_id
1 'polypeptide(L)' 'MSHYIEIKTLKNLYPYQARKIIKTGTVKGVVTTGTISADAKRLFDEAGIIWIEKIPEKMFRESTQ' A
#
# COMPACT_ATOMS: atom_id res chain seq x y z
N MET A 1 -5.96 19.96 4.75
CA MET A 1 -5.47 18.61 5.10
C MET A 1 -4.63 18.11 3.95
N SER A 2 -3.38 17.71 4.19
CA SER A 2 -2.47 17.25 3.13
C SER A 2 -2.66 15.76 2.91
N HIS A 3 -3.01 15.35 1.68
CA HIS A 3 -3.09 13.94 1.28
C HIS A 3 -1.71 13.47 0.80
N TYR A 4 -1.27 12.28 1.20
CA TYR A 4 -0.02 11.69 0.74
C TYR A 4 -0.20 10.23 0.33
N ILE A 5 0.66 9.75 -0.58
CA ILE A 5 0.74 8.33 -0.95
C ILE A 5 1.64 7.65 0.09
N GLU A 6 1.16 6.58 0.73
CA GLU A 6 1.96 5.82 1.68
C GLU A 6 2.56 4.61 0.97
N ILE A 7 3.88 4.59 0.89
CA ILE A 7 4.64 3.47 0.32
C ILE A 7 4.97 2.50 1.46
N LYS A 8 4.55 1.24 1.35
CA LYS A 8 4.88 0.21 2.34
C LYS A 8 5.56 -0.98 1.67
N THR A 9 6.80 -1.22 2.07
CA THR A 9 7.65 -2.33 1.61
C THR A 9 7.37 -3.63 2.37
N LEU A 10 6.10 -4.02 2.50
CA LEU A 10 5.72 -5.24 3.21
C LEU A 10 5.71 -6.44 2.27
N LYS A 11 6.37 -7.54 2.66
CA LYS A 11 6.35 -8.81 1.90
C LYS A 11 4.94 -9.35 1.68
N ASN A 12 4.05 -9.19 2.66
CA ASN A 12 2.62 -9.49 2.55
C ASN A 12 1.80 -8.48 3.38
N LEU A 13 0.75 -7.91 2.80
CA LEU A 13 -0.18 -7.00 3.47
C LEU A 13 -1.51 -7.69 3.70
N TYR A 14 -1.89 -7.81 4.98
CA TYR A 14 -3.11 -8.48 5.44
C TYR A 14 -4.13 -7.47 6.01
N PRO A 15 -5.37 -7.91 6.31
CA PRO A 15 -6.46 -7.01 6.69
C PRO A 15 -6.18 -6.16 7.93
N TYR A 16 -5.37 -6.65 8.88
CA TYR A 16 -4.99 -5.88 10.06
C TYR A 16 -4.15 -4.64 9.69
N GLN A 17 -3.19 -4.79 8.78
CA GLN A 17 -2.38 -3.69 8.27
C GLN A 17 -3.23 -2.73 7.43
N ALA A 18 -4.12 -3.25 6.57
CA ALA A 18 -5.04 -2.43 5.77
C ALA A 18 -5.91 -1.53 6.66
N ARG A 19 -6.49 -2.08 7.73
CA ARG A 19 -7.29 -1.30 8.70
C ARG A 19 -6.48 -0.19 9.38
N LYS A 20 -5.21 -0.45 9.71
CA LYS A 20 -4.33 0.59 10.27
C LYS A 20 -4.09 1.73 9.28
N ILE A 21 -3.84 1.41 8.01
CA ILE A 21 -3.62 2.39 6.94
C ILE A 21 -4.88 3.22 6.73
N ILE A 22 -6.05 2.58 6.60
CA ILE A 22 -7.33 3.27 6.41
C ILE A 22 -7.62 4.22 7.57
N LYS A 23 -7.35 3.79 8.81
CA LYS A 23 -7.55 4.60 10.02
C LYS A 23 -6.74 5.89 10.04
N THR A 24 -5.63 5.98 9.29
CA THR A 24 -4.86 7.24 9.19
C THR A 24 -5.67 8.36 8.53
N GLY A 25 -6.61 8.03 7.62
CA GLY A 25 -7.45 9.00 6.90
C GLY A 25 -6.71 9.84 5.84
N THR A 26 -5.39 9.70 5.72
CA THR A 26 -4.54 10.54 4.86
C THR A 26 -4.05 9.82 3.61
N VAL A 27 -4.02 8.48 3.65
CA VAL A 27 -3.48 7.63 2.59
C VAL A 27 -4.49 7.45 1.47
N LYS A 28 -4.06 7.73 0.23
CA LYS A 28 -4.86 7.56 -0.98
C LYS A 28 -4.40 6.42 -1.88
N GLY A 29 -3.18 5.92 -1.66
CA GLY A 29 -2.64 4.80 -2.43
C GLY A 29 -1.65 3.96 -1.64
N VAL A 30 -1.60 2.67 -1.94
CA VAL A 30 -0.68 1.69 -1.36
C VAL A 30 0.11 1.01 -2.47
N VAL A 31 1.43 1.07 -2.39
CA VAL A 31 2.35 0.41 -3.33
C VAL A 31 3.22 -0.56 -2.53
N THR A 32 3.30 -1.82 -2.96
CA THR A 32 4.15 -2.84 -2.31
C THR A 32 4.92 -3.71 -3.31
N THR A 33 6.11 -4.16 -2.88
CA THR A 33 6.90 -5.19 -3.57
C THR A 33 6.36 -6.59 -3.35
N GLY A 34 5.63 -6.78 -2.25
CA GLY A 34 5.03 -8.04 -1.86
C GLY A 34 3.64 -8.28 -2.46
N THR A 35 2.84 -9.07 -1.76
CA THR A 35 1.43 -9.29 -2.13
C THR A 35 0.47 -8.61 -1.14
N ILE A 36 -0.75 -8.37 -1.58
CA ILE A 36 -1.87 -7.90 -0.77
C ILE A 36 -2.94 -9.01 -0.78
N SER A 37 -3.40 -9.42 0.40
CA SER A 37 -4.44 -10.45 0.48
C SER A 37 -5.77 -9.95 -0.12
N ALA A 38 -6.62 -10.86 -0.60
CA ALA A 38 -7.92 -10.49 -1.19
C ALA A 38 -8.78 -9.64 -0.24
N ASP A 39 -8.85 -10.01 1.04
CA ASP A 39 -9.57 -9.23 2.05
C ASP A 39 -8.98 -7.83 2.27
N ALA A 40 -7.66 -7.67 2.15
CA ALA A 40 -7.03 -6.36 2.28
C ALA A 40 -7.29 -5.48 1.05
N LYS A 41 -7.29 -6.06 -0.16
CA LYS A 41 -7.69 -5.36 -1.40
C LYS A 41 -9.13 -4.85 -1.30
N ARG A 42 -10.06 -5.71 -0.87
CA ARG A 42 -11.46 -5.33 -0.64
C ARG A 42 -11.59 -4.14 0.32
N LEU A 43 -10.86 -4.16 1.43
CA LEU A 43 -10.86 -3.05 2.40
C LEU A 43 -10.32 -1.75 1.79
N PHE A 44 -9.32 -1.82 0.91
CA PHE A 44 -8.81 -0.63 0.20
C PHE A 44 -9.80 -0.12 -0.84
N ASP A 45 -10.44 -1.01 -1.60
CA ASP A 45 -11.47 -0.66 -2.58
C ASP A 45 -12.65 0.04 -1.89
N GLU A 46 -13.14 -0.51 -0.77
CA GLU A 46 -14.19 0.10 0.07
C GLU A 46 -13.80 1.47 0.63
N ALA A 47 -12.51 1.66 0.94
CA ALA A 47 -11.98 2.92 1.46
C ALA A 47 -11.61 3.94 0.36
N GLY A 48 -11.77 3.59 -0.93
CA GLY A 48 -11.34 4.44 -2.04
C GLY A 48 -9.82 4.66 -2.11
N ILE A 49 -9.05 3.65 -1.69
CA ILE A 49 -7.59 3.66 -1.71
C ILE A 49 -7.12 2.80 -2.89
N ILE A 50 -6.37 3.38 -3.82
CA ILE A 50 -5.77 2.62 -4.92
C ILE A 50 -4.67 1.70 -4.40
N TRP A 51 -4.46 0.55 -5.03
CA TRP A 51 -3.41 -0.37 -4.62
C TRP A 51 -2.69 -0.99 -5.82
N ILE A 52 -1.41 -1.28 -5.63
CA ILE A 52 -0.60 -2.03 -6.57
C ILE A 52 0.38 -2.93 -5.80
N GLU A 53 0.52 -4.17 -6.28
CA GLU A 53 1.35 -5.21 -5.66
C GLU A 53 2.37 -5.77 -6.65
N LYS A 54 3.35 -6.51 -6.14
CA LYS A 54 4.42 -7.15 -6.93
C LYS A 54 5.23 -6.16 -7.77
N ILE A 55 5.36 -4.92 -7.30
CA ILE A 55 6.27 -3.97 -7.93
C ILE A 55 7.71 -4.46 -7.71
N PRO A 56 8.54 -4.55 -8.76
CA PRO A 56 9.93 -4.99 -8.61
C PRO A 56 10.70 -4.13 -7.60
N GLU A 57 11.48 -4.73 -6.69
CA GLU A 57 12.26 -3.98 -5.69
C GLU A 57 13.18 -2.92 -6.30
N LYS A 58 13.69 -3.18 -7.51
CA LYS A 58 14.52 -2.24 -8.28
C LYS A 58 13.83 -0.91 -8.61
N MET A 59 12.50 -0.86 -8.56
CA MET A 59 11.73 0.39 -8.77
C MET A 59 11.68 1.26 -7.51
N PHE A 60 12.02 0.71 -6.34
CA PHE A 60 12.05 1.44 -5.06
C PHE A 60 13.46 1.78 -4.58
N ARG A 61 14.49 1.14 -5.15
CA ARG A 61 15.87 1.55 -4.90
C ARG A 61 16.21 2.67 -5.86
N GLU A 62 16.58 3.83 -5.34
CA GLU A 62 17.23 4.86 -6.15
C GLU A 62 18.42 4.22 -6.86
N SER A 63 18.56 4.55 -8.15
CA SER A 63 19.74 4.17 -8.91
C SER A 63 20.95 4.75 -8.19
N THR A 64 21.79 3.91 -7.59
CA THR A 64 23.09 4.32 -7.08
C THR A 64 23.88 4.89 -8.26
N GLN A 65 23.95 6.22 -8.35
CA GLN A 65 24.99 6.93 -9.08
C GLN A 65 26.28 6.90 -8.27
#